data_AF-A0A961WBT9-F1
#
_entry.id   AF-A0A961WBT9-F1
#
_cell.length_a   1.000
_cell.length_b   1.000
_cell.length_c   1.000
_cell.angle_alpha   90.00
_cell.angle_beta   90.00
_cell.angle_gamma   90.00
#
_symmetry.space_group_name_H-M   'P 1'
#
loop_
_entity.id
_entity.type
_entity.pdbx_description
1 polymer ?
#
loop_
_entity_poly.entity_id
_entity_poly.type
_entity_poly.pdbx_seq_one_letter_code
_entity_poly.pdbx_strand_id
1 'polypeptide(L)' 'TLKDAARKQAIANALRRAKLYAEAAGAEVGEIVQIQEDVSFSGPRPMAFKQARAAMAESVPVERGSQDLEARVTATWRLK' A
#
# COMPACT_ATOMS: atom_id res chain seq x y z
N THR A 1 -15.91 5.59 0.80
CA THR A 1 -15.56 4.65 -0.29
C THR A 1 -14.64 3.57 0.24
N LEU A 2 -14.54 2.39 -0.42
CA LEU A 2 -13.60 1.32 0.00
C LEU A 2 -12.14 1.81 0.06
N LYS A 3 -11.76 2.78 -0.78
CA LYS A 3 -10.44 3.42 -0.77
C LYS A 3 -10.17 4.23 0.51
N ASP A 4 -11.20 4.76 1.17
CA ASP A 4 -11.03 5.55 2.40
C ASP A 4 -10.66 4.68 3.61
N ALA A 5 -11.16 3.44 3.65
CA ALA A 5 -10.77 2.48 4.67
C ALA A 5 -9.29 2.09 4.53
N ALA A 6 -8.85 1.79 3.30
CA ALA A 6 -7.45 1.47 2.99
C ALA A 6 -6.50 2.64 3.36
N ARG A 7 -6.89 3.89 3.07
CA ARG A 7 -6.12 5.08 3.46
C ARG A 7 -5.99 5.23 4.97
N LYS A 8 -7.09 5.07 5.72
CA LYS A 8 -7.06 5.12 7.19
C LYS A 8 -6.12 4.06 7.76
N GLN A 9 -6.17 2.85 7.22
CA GLN A 9 -5.26 1.77 7.61
C GLN A 9 -3.81 2.09 7.26
N ALA A 10 -3.53 2.66 6.09
CA ALA A 10 -2.19 3.06 5.67
C ALA A 10 -1.60 4.11 6.62
N ILE A 11 -2.36 5.16 6.97
CA ILE A 11 -1.93 6.18 7.94
C ILE A 11 -1.68 5.57 9.32
N ALA A 12 -2.58 4.71 9.81
CA ALA A 12 -2.42 4.04 11.10
C ALA A 12 -1.14 3.19 11.15
N ASN A 13 -0.85 2.45 10.07
CA ASN A 13 0.38 1.66 9.96
C ASN A 13 1.62 2.57 9.92
N ALA A 14 1.57 3.65 9.15
CA ALA A 14 2.67 4.60 9.05
C ALA A 14 2.98 5.25 10.41
N LEU A 15 1.96 5.65 11.18
CA LEU A 15 2.12 6.18 12.54
C LEU A 15 2.69 5.13 13.50
N ARG A 16 2.21 3.89 13.47
CA ARG A 16 2.73 2.79 14.29
C ARG A 16 4.23 2.59 14.05
N ARG A 17 4.66 2.63 12.78
CA ARG A 17 6.08 2.52 12.41
C ARG A 17 6.89 3.74 12.88
N ALA A 18 6.34 4.95 12.72
CA ALA A 18 6.99 6.17 13.20
C ALA A 18 7.24 6.09 14.72
N LYS A 19 6.26 5.62 15.50
CA LYS A 19 6.41 5.44 16.95
C LYS A 19 7.52 4.45 17.29
N LEU A 20 7.53 3.29 16.62
CA LEU A 20 8.57 2.28 16.79
C LEU A 20 9.97 2.88 16.57
N TYR A 21 10.15 3.65 15.50
CA TYR A 21 11.45 4.25 15.18
C TYR A 21 11.83 5.40 16.13
N ALA A 22 10.86 6.22 16.53
CA ALA A 22 11.10 7.31 17.48
C ALA A 22 11.51 6.75 18.85
N GLU A 23 10.77 5.77 19.37
CA GLU A 23 11.08 5.10 20.64
C GLU A 23 12.49 4.48 20.63
N ALA A 24 12.83 3.77 19.55
CA ALA A 24 14.17 3.20 19.38
C ALA A 24 15.29 4.26 19.31
N ALA A 25 14.95 5.50 18.92
CA ALA A 25 15.86 6.64 18.88
C ALA A 25 15.84 7.48 20.16
N GLY A 26 15.05 7.11 21.19
CA GLY A 26 14.89 7.87 22.42
C GLY A 26 14.11 9.18 22.26
N ALA A 27 13.26 9.27 21.23
CA ALA A 27 12.43 10.44 20.92
C ALA A 27 10.94 10.06 20.91
N GLU A 28 10.06 11.05 20.85
CA GLU A 28 8.62 10.83 20.66
C GLU A 28 8.15 11.36 19.29
N VAL A 29 7.10 10.76 18.73
CA VAL A 29 6.48 11.26 17.50
C VAL A 29 5.67 12.53 17.81
N GLY A 30 5.95 13.60 17.08
CA GLY A 30 5.26 14.87 17.13
C GLY A 30 4.22 15.05 16.02
N GLU A 31 4.02 16.31 15.63
CA GLU A 31 3.04 16.69 14.63
C GLU A 31 3.41 16.15 13.24
N ILE A 32 2.39 15.81 12.46
CA ILE A 32 2.57 15.46 11.05
C ILE A 32 2.88 16.73 10.26
N VAL A 33 3.93 16.68 9.45
CA VAL A 33 4.37 17.83 8.63
C VAL A 33 4.03 17.64 7.15
N GLN A 34 3.93 16.39 6.69
CA GLN A 34 3.62 16.09 5.29
C GLN A 34 2.92 14.74 5.18
N ILE A 35 1.96 14.66 4.26
CA ILE A 35 1.35 13.42 3.77
C ILE A 35 1.44 13.41 2.25
N GLN A 36 1.93 12.32 1.68
CA GLN A 36 1.95 12.05 0.25
C GLN A 36 1.27 10.70 -0.01
N GLU A 37 0.26 10.69 -0.88
CA GLU A 37 -0.42 9.47 -1.34
C GLU A 37 0.07 9.13 -2.74
N ASP A 38 0.66 7.95 -2.90
CA ASP A 38 0.97 7.44 -4.23
C ASP A 38 -0.29 6.78 -4.79
N VAL A 39 -1.01 7.51 -5.63
CA VAL A 39 -2.14 6.98 -6.42
C VAL A 39 -1.59 6.14 -7.57
N SER A 40 -0.81 5.10 -7.24
CA SER A 40 -0.42 4.10 -8.22
C SER A 40 -1.65 3.23 -8.49
N PHE A 41 -2.29 3.48 -9.63
CA PHE A 41 -3.33 2.61 -10.15
C PHE A 41 -2.68 1.24 -10.44
N SER A 42 -2.75 0.32 -9.48
CA SER A 42 -2.51 -1.11 -9.70
C SER A 42 -3.72 -1.68 -10.44
N GLY A 43 -3.95 -1.20 -11.67
CA GLY A 43 -4.67 -2.00 -12.65
C GLY A 43 -3.87 -3.27 -12.93
N PRO A 44 -4.50 -4.36 -13.41
CA PRO A 44 -3.78 -5.58 -13.77
C PRO A 44 -2.61 -5.21 -14.69
N ARG A 45 -1.38 -5.32 -14.17
CA ARG A 45 -0.19 -5.14 -15.02
C ARG A 45 -0.15 -6.39 -15.90
N PRO A 46 -0.25 -6.27 -17.24
CA PRO A 46 -0.06 -7.42 -18.11
C PRO A 46 1.36 -7.93 -17.83
N MET A 47 1.46 -9.08 -17.18
CA MET A 47 2.73 -9.80 -17.11
C MET A 47 3.15 -10.01 -18.55
N ALA A 48 4.29 -9.44 -18.93
CA ALA A 48 4.77 -9.44 -20.29
C ALA A 48 4.70 -10.88 -20.85
N PHE A 49 4.03 -10.99 -21.99
CA PHE A 49 3.66 -12.15 -22.80
C PHE A 49 4.79 -13.13 -23.19
N LYS A 50 5.89 -13.25 -22.43
CA LYS A 50 7.00 -14.17 -22.74
C LYS A 50 6.82 -15.58 -22.19
N GLN A 51 5.77 -15.86 -21.42
CA GLN A 51 5.44 -17.22 -20.94
C GLN A 51 4.09 -17.75 -21.50
N ALA A 52 3.35 -16.94 -22.26
CA ALA A 52 1.97 -17.21 -22.66
C ALA A 52 1.78 -18.27 -23.77
N ARG A 53 2.86 -18.87 -24.32
CA ARG A 53 2.73 -20.00 -25.25
C ARG A 53 2.77 -21.38 -24.57
N ALA A 54 3.15 -21.48 -23.29
CA ALA A 54 3.26 -22.76 -22.59
C ALA A 54 2.12 -23.06 -21.62
N ALA A 55 1.32 -22.06 -21.19
CA ALA A 55 0.31 -22.20 -20.14
C ALA A 55 -1.16 -22.16 -20.64
N MET A 56 -1.41 -22.25 -21.96
CA MET A 56 -2.74 -22.22 -22.57
C MET A 56 -3.52 -23.56 -22.45
N ALA A 57 -3.09 -24.47 -21.58
CA ALA A 57 -3.65 -25.82 -21.49
C ALA A 57 -4.28 -26.17 -20.12
N GLU A 58 -4.05 -25.40 -19.05
CA GLU A 58 -4.65 -25.66 -17.74
C GLU A 58 -5.52 -24.48 -17.29
N SER A 59 -6.77 -24.55 -17.77
CA SER A 59 -7.99 -24.11 -17.08
C SER A 59 -7.81 -23.58 -15.65
N VAL A 60 -7.76 -22.26 -15.50
CA VAL A 60 -8.17 -21.59 -14.26
C VAL A 60 -9.33 -20.66 -14.62
N PRO A 61 -10.57 -20.94 -14.17
CA PRO A 61 -11.66 -19.99 -14.29
C PRO A 61 -11.25 -18.74 -13.52
N VAL A 62 -11.00 -17.64 -14.22
CA VAL A 62 -10.78 -16.34 -13.58
C VAL A 62 -12.11 -15.94 -12.97
N GLU A 63 -12.27 -16.18 -11.66
CA GLU A 63 -13.45 -15.79 -10.91
C GLU A 63 -13.67 -14.29 -11.06
N ARG A 64 -14.90 -13.91 -11.39
CA ARG A 64 -15.25 -12.54 -11.73
C ARG A 64 -15.27 -11.67 -10.46
N GLY A 65 -14.12 -11.08 -10.10
CA GLY A 65 -14.09 -9.73 -9.54
C GLY A 65 -13.63 -9.49 -8.09
N SER A 66 -12.55 -10.09 -7.60
CA SER A 66 -11.83 -9.53 -6.43
C SER A 66 -10.90 -8.40 -6.88
N GLN A 67 -11.22 -7.16 -6.53
CA GLN A 67 -10.30 -6.04 -6.74
C GLN A 67 -9.51 -5.80 -5.45
N ASP A 68 -8.22 -6.12 -5.47
CA ASP A 68 -7.31 -5.71 -4.40
C ASP A 68 -7.16 -4.18 -4.44
N LEU A 69 -7.57 -3.52 -3.35
CA LEU A 69 -7.48 -2.08 -3.19
C LEU A 69 -6.28 -1.75 -2.29
N GLU A 70 -5.15 -1.41 -2.89
CA GLU A 70 -3.98 -0.92 -2.17
C GLU A 70 -4.00 0.62 -2.10
N ALA A 71 -3.65 1.17 -0.93
CA ALA A 71 -3.34 2.58 -0.76
C ALA A 71 -1.95 2.71 -0.13
N ARG A 72 -1.05 3.42 -0.81
CA ARG A 72 0.30 3.70 -0.31
C ARG A 72 0.39 5.15 0.13
N VAL A 73 0.77 5.35 1.39
CA VAL A 73 0.95 6.68 1.98
C VAL A 73 2.33 6.79 2.60
N THR A 74 3.02 7.87 2.26
CA THR A 74 4.23 8.33 2.93
C THR A 74 3.87 9.53 3.79
N ALA A 75 4.24 9.48 5.07
CA ALA A 75 4.02 10.58 5.99
C ALA A 75 5.33 10.94 6.69
N THR A 76 5.49 12.21 6.98
CA THR A 76 6.65 12.77 7.69
C THR A 76 6.15 13.43 8.96
N TRP A 77 6.84 13.15 10.08
CA TRP A 77 6.52 13.71 11.39
C TRP A 77 7.72 14.47 11.93
N ARG A 78 7.45 15.50 12.72
CA ARG A 78 8.43 16.08 13.63
C ARG A 78 8.69 15.10 14.78
N LEU A 79 9.91 15.07 15.31
CA LEU A 79 10.21 14.42 16.58
C LEU A 79 10.12 15.43 17.72
N LYS A 80 9.66 14.98 18.88
CA LYS A 80 9.71 15.72 20.13
C LYS A 80 10.95 15.33 20.93
#